data_AF-A0A849FMU2-F1
#
_entry.id   AF-A0A849FMU2-F1
#
_cell.length_a   1.000
_cell.length_b   1.000
_cell.length_c   1.000
_cell.angle_alpha   90.00
_cell.angle_beta   90.00
_cell.angle_gamma   90.00
#
_symmetry.space_group_name_H-M   'P 1'
#
loop_
_entity.id
_entity.type
_entity.pdbx_description
1 polymer ?
#
loop_
_entity_poly.entity_id
_entity_poly.type
_entity_poly.pdbx_seq_one_letter_code
_entity_poly.pdbx_strand_id
1 'polypeptide(L)'
;MRFLTFCCLCLILLGQISQAQSLRPVARQDQPGAAQWDTHPQGAIWSREAGAALSGHGSALLLSEPSDIVTWCPGYVAANAKSRAAFWTGLLSALARYESTFKPDAVGSGKWFGLLQIAPATARGYGCTARSGADLKDPAANLSCAVRIWSVTVPRDGVVALKGDKLAGIAADWGPMRYSEKRARMAAFTREQSYCSLSRSARPKVRASR
;
A
#
# COMPACT_ATOMS: atom_id res chain seq x y z
N MET A 1 1.08 0.52 -82.13
CA MET A 1 0.82 1.66 -81.23
C MET A 1 1.78 1.58 -80.05
N ARG A 2 2.84 2.39 -80.07
CA ARG A 2 3.78 2.57 -78.95
C ARG A 2 4.20 4.04 -78.99
N PHE A 3 3.71 4.83 -78.04
CA PHE A 3 4.32 6.11 -77.71
C PHE A 3 4.40 6.22 -76.19
N LEU A 4 5.63 6.44 -75.75
CA LEU A 4 6.05 6.70 -74.38
C LEU A 4 5.36 7.95 -73.83
N THR A 5 5.09 7.99 -72.54
CA THR A 5 4.88 9.25 -71.82
C THR A 5 5.54 9.16 -70.44
N PHE A 6 6.60 9.95 -70.29
CA PHE A 6 7.29 10.30 -69.06
C PHE A 6 6.34 11.07 -68.14
N CYS A 7 6.28 10.75 -66.84
CA CYS A 7 5.72 11.68 -65.86
C CYS A 7 6.48 11.60 -64.53
N CYS A 8 7.26 12.66 -64.30
CA CYS A 8 7.66 13.29 -63.04
C CYS A 8 7.74 12.45 -61.76
N LEU A 9 8.99 12.21 -61.32
CA LEU A 9 9.31 12.05 -59.90
C LEU A 9 8.93 13.34 -59.16
N CYS A 10 7.98 13.25 -58.22
CA CYS A 10 7.73 14.28 -57.23
C CYS A 10 8.39 13.85 -55.90
N LEU A 11 9.59 14.36 -55.63
CA LEU A 11 10.28 14.22 -54.34
C LEU A 11 9.57 15.12 -53.30
N ILE A 12 8.68 14.53 -52.50
CA ILE A 12 8.09 15.20 -51.34
C ILE A 12 9.11 15.12 -50.19
N LEU A 13 9.87 16.21 -49.99
CA LEU A 13 10.66 16.45 -48.78
C LEU A 13 9.70 16.68 -47.61
N LEU A 14 9.35 15.60 -46.90
CA LEU A 14 8.67 15.67 -45.60
C LEU A 14 9.64 16.28 -44.58
N GLY A 15 9.50 17.59 -44.35
CA GLY A 15 10.17 18.29 -43.27
C GLY A 15 9.84 17.66 -41.92
N GLN A 16 10.85 17.12 -41.25
CA GLN A 16 10.73 16.55 -39.91
C GLN A 16 10.53 17.71 -38.92
N ILE A 17 9.29 17.92 -38.46
CA ILE A 17 9.00 18.81 -37.34
C ILE A 17 9.58 18.15 -36.06
N SER A 18 10.76 18.60 -35.62
CA SER A 18 11.30 18.20 -34.32
C SER A 18 10.45 18.80 -33.21
N GLN A 19 9.65 17.98 -32.54
CA GLN A 19 9.00 18.38 -31.30
C GLN A 19 10.07 18.55 -30.21
N ALA A 20 10.26 19.77 -29.74
CA ALA A 20 11.11 20.06 -28.60
C ALA A 20 10.55 19.35 -27.36
N GLN A 21 11.22 18.29 -26.91
CA GLN A 21 10.86 17.59 -25.68
C GLN A 21 11.06 18.55 -24.49
N SER A 22 9.96 18.88 -23.81
CA SER A 22 9.99 19.68 -22.60
C SER A 22 10.82 18.98 -21.51
N LEU A 23 11.89 19.63 -21.03
CA LEU A 23 12.70 19.17 -19.90
C LEU A 23 11.96 19.31 -18.54
N ARG A 24 10.69 19.69 -18.53
CA ARG A 24 9.91 19.82 -17.29
C ARG A 24 9.62 18.42 -16.73
N PRO A 25 9.95 18.16 -15.46
CA PRO A 25 9.56 16.91 -14.82
C PRO A 25 8.05 16.73 -14.92
N VAL A 26 7.61 15.60 -15.47
CA VAL A 26 6.20 15.21 -15.42
C VAL A 26 5.86 14.99 -13.95
N ALA A 27 4.82 15.68 -13.46
CA ALA A 27 4.29 15.42 -12.14
C ALA A 27 3.94 13.93 -12.05
N ARG A 28 4.61 13.20 -11.15
CA ARG A 28 4.32 11.78 -10.91
C ARG A 28 2.85 11.68 -10.53
N GLN A 29 2.06 10.99 -11.34
CA GLN A 29 0.67 10.70 -11.01
C GLN A 29 0.65 10.00 -9.66
N ASP A 30 -0.14 10.56 -8.76
CA ASP A 30 -0.14 10.27 -7.34
C ASP A 30 -0.99 9.00 -7.09
N GLN A 31 -0.67 7.94 -7.84
CA GLN A 31 -1.28 6.62 -7.75
C GLN A 31 -1.14 6.13 -6.30
N PRO A 32 -2.19 5.54 -5.71
CA PRO A 32 -2.03 4.75 -4.51
C PRO A 32 -0.87 3.77 -4.74
N GLY A 33 -0.02 3.60 -3.73
CA GLY A 33 0.97 2.53 -3.77
C GLY A 33 0.31 1.19 -4.10
N ALA A 34 1.04 0.30 -4.78
CA ALA A 34 0.49 -1.01 -5.09
C ALA A 34 0.15 -1.77 -3.80
N ALA A 35 -1.00 -2.43 -3.80
CA ALA A 35 -1.46 -3.34 -2.76
C ALA A 35 -1.53 -4.76 -3.33
N GLN A 36 -1.25 -5.78 -2.52
CA GLN A 36 -1.23 -7.16 -3.01
C GLN A 36 -2.59 -7.66 -3.52
N TRP A 37 -3.68 -7.02 -3.12
CA TRP A 37 -5.02 -7.33 -3.59
C TRP A 37 -5.42 -6.59 -4.87
N ASP A 38 -4.53 -5.85 -5.53
CA ASP A 38 -4.89 -5.03 -6.70
C ASP A 38 -5.41 -5.85 -7.89
N THR A 39 -5.09 -7.15 -7.95
CA THR A 39 -5.65 -8.07 -8.94
C THR A 39 -7.08 -8.52 -8.61
N HIS A 40 -7.55 -8.27 -7.38
CA HIS A 40 -8.92 -8.54 -6.99
C HIS A 40 -9.85 -7.45 -7.56
N PRO A 41 -11.05 -7.79 -8.09
CA PRO A 41 -11.97 -6.79 -8.66
C PRO A 41 -12.36 -5.65 -7.70
N GLN A 42 -12.35 -5.93 -6.39
CA GLN A 42 -12.64 -4.95 -5.34
C GLN A 42 -11.39 -4.32 -4.70
N GLY A 43 -10.17 -4.69 -5.14
CA GLY A 43 -8.93 -4.26 -4.51
C GLY A 43 -8.79 -2.73 -4.43
N ALA A 44 -9.16 -2.02 -5.50
CA ALA A 44 -9.15 -0.56 -5.52
C ALA A 44 -10.14 0.06 -4.51
N ILE A 45 -11.28 -0.58 -4.25
CA ILE A 45 -12.23 -0.15 -3.21
C ILE A 45 -11.57 -0.35 -1.84
N TRP A 46 -11.02 -1.54 -1.57
CA TRP A 46 -10.38 -1.86 -0.30
C TRP A 46 -9.21 -0.92 0.04
N SER A 47 -8.39 -0.56 -0.95
CA SER A 47 -7.32 0.43 -0.77
C SER A 47 -7.85 1.80 -0.36
N ARG A 48 -8.98 2.25 -0.95
CA ARG A 48 -9.62 3.52 -0.56
C ARG A 48 -10.21 3.46 0.84
N GLU A 49 -10.91 2.38 1.19
CA GLU A 49 -11.51 2.21 2.52
C GLU A 49 -10.44 2.13 3.62
N ALA A 50 -9.35 1.39 3.38
CA ALA A 50 -8.21 1.36 4.27
C ALA A 50 -7.56 2.75 4.43
N GLY A 51 -7.37 3.47 3.33
CA GLY A 51 -6.84 4.83 3.34
C GLY A 51 -7.72 5.83 4.10
N ALA A 52 -9.05 5.71 3.97
CA ALA A 52 -10.02 6.53 4.70
C ALA A 52 -9.96 6.23 6.22
N ALA A 53 -9.92 4.95 6.60
CA ALA A 53 -9.76 4.55 8.00
C ALA A 53 -8.44 5.06 8.60
N LEU A 54 -7.33 4.97 7.85
CA LEU A 54 -6.02 5.47 8.25
C LEU A 54 -6.00 6.99 8.43
N SER A 55 -6.65 7.73 7.54
CA SER A 55 -6.76 9.19 7.61
C SER A 55 -7.71 9.67 8.72
N GLY A 56 -8.67 8.84 9.09
CA GLY A 56 -9.61 9.08 10.19
C GLY A 56 -9.06 8.62 11.54
N HIS A 57 -9.57 7.50 12.05
CA HIS A 57 -9.18 6.97 13.37
C HIS A 57 -7.81 6.29 13.41
N GLY A 58 -7.12 6.18 12.27
CA GLY A 58 -5.78 5.62 12.17
C GLY A 58 -4.62 6.60 12.39
N SER A 59 -4.89 7.85 12.78
CA SER A 59 -3.88 8.90 12.87
C SER A 59 -2.70 8.54 13.78
N ALA A 60 -2.95 7.89 14.91
CA ALA A 60 -1.88 7.45 15.83
C ALA A 60 -0.91 6.45 15.16
N LEU A 61 -1.41 5.59 14.28
CA LEU A 61 -0.60 4.67 13.50
C LEU A 61 0.28 5.41 12.48
N LEU A 62 -0.28 6.41 11.80
CA LEU A 62 0.46 7.22 10.82
C LEU A 62 1.57 8.06 11.47
N LEU A 63 1.32 8.55 12.68
CA LEU A 63 2.28 9.34 13.45
C LEU A 63 3.36 8.47 14.13
N SER A 64 3.08 7.18 14.33
CA SER A 64 4.05 6.26 14.91
C SER A 64 5.28 6.08 14.01
N GLU A 65 6.44 5.96 14.63
CA GLU A 65 7.71 5.60 13.99
C GLU A 65 8.29 4.37 14.68
N PRO A 66 7.76 3.18 14.37
CA PRO A 66 8.17 1.94 15.03
C PRO A 66 9.68 1.68 14.86
N SER A 67 10.35 1.15 15.87
CA SER A 67 11.82 1.00 15.82
C SER A 67 12.29 0.01 14.75
N ASP A 68 11.44 -0.92 14.34
CA ASP A 68 11.70 -1.88 13.25
C ASP A 68 11.22 -1.37 11.88
N ILE A 69 10.72 -0.13 11.75
CA ILE A 69 10.07 0.37 10.54
C ILE A 69 10.97 0.35 9.30
N VAL A 70 12.28 0.53 9.46
CA VAL A 70 13.25 0.49 8.35
C VAL A 70 13.31 -0.90 7.70
N THR A 71 13.04 -1.96 8.48
CA THR A 71 12.89 -3.33 7.94
C THR A 71 11.73 -3.39 6.96
N TRP A 72 10.61 -2.74 7.28
CA TRP A 72 9.38 -2.77 6.48
C TRP A 72 9.35 -1.73 5.36
N CYS A 73 9.93 -0.56 5.60
CA CYS A 73 9.81 0.61 4.75
C CYS A 73 10.94 1.62 5.03
N PRO A 74 12.08 1.55 4.30
CA PRO A 74 13.23 2.42 4.54
C PRO A 74 12.90 3.93 4.45
N GLY A 75 12.00 4.32 3.55
CA GLY A 75 11.57 5.71 3.36
C GLY A 75 10.52 6.23 4.35
N TYR A 76 10.04 5.42 5.30
CA TYR A 76 8.84 5.74 6.09
C TYR A 76 8.96 7.03 6.92
N VAL A 77 10.09 7.23 7.61
CA VAL A 77 10.29 8.41 8.48
C VAL A 77 10.22 9.71 7.66
N ALA A 78 10.79 9.71 6.46
CA ALA A 78 10.78 10.86 5.56
C ALA A 78 9.48 11.01 4.75
N ALA A 79 8.58 10.01 4.80
CA ALA A 79 7.35 10.00 4.02
C ALA A 79 6.29 10.94 4.62
N ASN A 80 5.52 11.57 3.73
CA ASN A 80 4.33 12.34 4.11
C ASN A 80 3.19 11.40 4.55
N ALA A 81 2.11 11.98 5.10
CA ALA A 81 0.96 11.22 5.59
C ALA A 81 0.34 10.28 4.54
N LYS A 82 0.27 10.69 3.27
CA LYS A 82 -0.26 9.87 2.18
C LYS A 82 0.62 8.64 1.92
N SER A 83 1.94 8.82 1.87
CA SER A 83 2.88 7.70 1.68
C SER A 83 2.90 6.76 2.88
N ARG A 84 2.79 7.28 4.11
CA ARG A 84 2.65 6.46 5.32
C ARG A 84 1.35 5.65 5.30
N ALA A 85 0.23 6.27 4.90
CA ALA A 85 -1.03 5.56 4.73
C ALA A 85 -0.94 4.47 3.65
N ALA A 86 -0.31 4.77 2.51
CA ALA A 86 -0.07 3.78 1.46
C ALA A 86 0.76 2.59 1.96
N PHE A 87 1.76 2.82 2.82
CA PHE A 87 2.51 1.75 3.47
C PHE A 87 1.62 0.83 4.32
N TRP A 88 0.81 1.40 5.21
CA TRP A 88 -0.06 0.59 6.06
C TRP A 88 -1.15 -0.14 5.26
N THR A 89 -1.71 0.48 4.22
CA THR A 89 -2.60 -0.19 3.26
C THR A 89 -1.91 -1.34 2.56
N GLY A 90 -0.67 -1.15 2.11
CA GLY A 90 0.14 -2.21 1.52
C GLY A 90 0.37 -3.37 2.49
N LEU A 91 0.69 -3.07 3.75
CA LEU A 91 0.87 -4.10 4.78
C LEU A 91 -0.43 -4.84 5.13
N LEU A 92 -1.57 -4.13 5.23
CA LEU A 92 -2.89 -4.75 5.38
C LEU A 92 -3.15 -5.74 4.25
N SER A 93 -2.87 -5.34 3.00
CA SER A 93 -3.06 -6.21 1.84
C SER A 93 -2.15 -7.44 1.87
N ALA A 94 -0.88 -7.27 2.23
CA ALA A 94 0.06 -8.37 2.32
C ALA A 94 -0.36 -9.38 3.40
N LEU A 95 -0.91 -8.90 4.52
CA LEU A 95 -1.43 -9.75 5.58
C LEU A 95 -2.74 -10.46 5.18
N ALA A 96 -3.66 -9.74 4.53
CA ALA A 96 -4.94 -10.31 4.04
C ALA A 96 -4.71 -11.52 3.11
N ARG A 97 -3.62 -11.50 2.33
CA ARG A 97 -3.23 -12.65 1.51
C ARG A 97 -3.01 -13.91 2.34
N TYR A 98 -2.34 -13.79 3.49
CA TYR A 98 -2.03 -14.92 4.36
C TYR A 98 -3.17 -15.30 5.30
N GLU A 99 -4.05 -14.36 5.63
CA GLU A 99 -5.20 -14.59 6.51
C GLU A 99 -6.40 -15.21 5.77
N SER A 100 -6.74 -14.71 4.58
CA SER A 100 -7.96 -15.12 3.88
C SER A 100 -7.78 -15.42 2.40
N THR A 101 -6.59 -15.18 1.83
CA THR A 101 -6.36 -15.21 0.38
C THR A 101 -7.33 -14.25 -0.33
N PHE A 102 -7.52 -13.06 0.26
CA PHE A 102 -8.42 -12.02 -0.25
C PHE A 102 -9.91 -12.40 -0.29
N LYS A 103 -10.35 -13.34 0.54
CA LYS A 103 -11.76 -13.74 0.63
C LYS A 103 -12.46 -12.97 1.76
N PRO A 104 -13.34 -12.00 1.47
CA PRO A 104 -14.00 -11.19 2.50
C PRO A 104 -15.03 -11.98 3.31
N ASP A 105 -15.54 -13.10 2.82
CA ASP A 105 -16.50 -13.96 3.50
C ASP A 105 -15.86 -15.09 4.32
N ALA A 106 -14.52 -15.18 4.33
CA ALA A 106 -13.76 -16.24 4.97
C ALA A 106 -14.06 -16.35 6.48
N VAL A 107 -14.19 -17.59 6.95
CA VAL A 107 -14.41 -17.91 8.36
C VAL A 107 -13.38 -18.94 8.83
N GLY A 108 -12.42 -18.51 9.65
CA GLY A 108 -11.43 -19.37 10.27
C GLY A 108 -12.00 -20.06 11.50
N SER A 109 -12.07 -21.40 11.46
CA SER A 109 -12.51 -22.26 12.58
C SER A 109 -13.82 -21.83 13.28
N GLY A 110 -14.71 -21.12 12.58
CA GLY A 110 -15.94 -20.54 13.13
C GLY A 110 -15.77 -19.32 14.05
N LYS A 111 -14.55 -18.80 14.24
CA LYS A 111 -14.23 -17.78 15.26
C LYS A 111 -13.70 -16.47 14.69
N TRP A 112 -13.04 -16.53 13.53
CA TRP A 112 -12.36 -15.39 12.90
C TRP A 112 -12.97 -15.11 11.54
N PHE A 113 -13.14 -13.82 11.22
CA PHE A 113 -13.98 -13.42 10.08
C PHE A 113 -13.27 -12.41 9.18
N GLY A 114 -13.54 -12.55 7.89
CA GLY A 114 -13.20 -11.60 6.85
C GLY A 114 -11.73 -11.54 6.47
N LEU A 115 -11.36 -10.45 5.80
CA LEU A 115 -10.05 -10.28 5.16
C LEU A 115 -8.89 -10.48 6.13
N LEU A 116 -9.01 -9.94 7.35
CA LEU A 116 -7.96 -9.96 8.37
C LEU A 116 -8.26 -10.91 9.53
N GLN A 117 -9.24 -11.82 9.36
CA GLN A 117 -9.56 -12.88 10.32
C GLN A 117 -9.71 -12.35 11.76
N ILE A 118 -10.58 -11.34 11.93
CA ILE A 118 -10.82 -10.70 13.23
C ILE A 118 -11.92 -11.47 13.99
N ALA A 119 -11.74 -11.66 15.30
CA ALA A 119 -12.77 -12.23 16.14
C ALA A 119 -13.76 -11.16 16.63
N PRO A 120 -15.08 -11.45 16.72
CA PRO A 120 -16.08 -10.48 17.18
C PRO A 120 -15.78 -9.93 18.59
N ALA A 121 -15.26 -10.77 19.49
CA ALA A 121 -14.87 -10.34 20.83
C ALA A 121 -13.74 -9.30 20.81
N THR A 122 -12.71 -9.53 19.98
CA THR A 122 -11.62 -8.57 19.75
C THR A 122 -12.15 -7.27 19.19
N ALA A 123 -13.00 -7.34 18.15
CA ALA A 123 -13.58 -6.16 17.52
C ALA A 123 -14.36 -5.30 18.55
N ARG A 124 -15.15 -5.93 19.43
CA ARG A 124 -15.83 -5.23 20.52
C ARG A 124 -14.85 -4.63 21.54
N GLY A 125 -13.82 -5.38 21.93
CA GLY A 125 -12.80 -4.92 22.89
C GLY A 125 -12.04 -3.68 22.41
N TYR A 126 -11.81 -3.57 21.10
CA TYR A 126 -11.22 -2.38 20.49
C TYR A 126 -12.24 -1.33 20.05
N GLY A 127 -13.53 -1.51 20.34
CA GLY A 127 -14.57 -0.53 20.01
C GLY A 127 -14.85 -0.38 18.51
N CYS A 128 -14.64 -1.42 17.71
CA CYS A 128 -15.00 -1.41 16.29
C CYS A 128 -16.51 -1.29 16.08
N THR A 129 -16.90 -0.72 14.93
CA THR A 129 -18.29 -0.65 14.47
C THR A 129 -18.82 -2.04 14.10
N ALA A 130 -18.04 -2.83 13.37
CA ALA A 130 -18.33 -4.24 13.15
C ALA A 130 -18.13 -5.02 14.46
N ARG A 131 -19.21 -5.62 14.98
CA ARG A 131 -19.23 -6.28 16.31
C ARG A 131 -19.66 -7.73 16.26
N SER A 132 -20.19 -8.18 15.12
CA SER A 132 -20.60 -9.55 14.84
C SER A 132 -19.71 -10.20 13.77
N GLY A 133 -19.78 -11.53 13.67
CA GLY A 133 -19.10 -12.25 12.58
C GLY A 133 -19.66 -11.90 11.20
N ALA A 134 -20.95 -11.56 11.11
CA ALA A 134 -21.59 -11.11 9.87
C ALA A 134 -21.05 -9.73 9.45
N ASP A 135 -20.99 -8.78 10.39
CA ASP A 135 -20.45 -7.43 10.11
C ASP A 135 -18.99 -7.49 9.67
N LEU A 136 -18.21 -8.41 10.26
CA LEU A 136 -16.79 -8.57 9.94
C LEU A 136 -16.54 -9.22 8.57
N LYS A 137 -17.58 -9.72 7.88
CA LYS A 137 -17.48 -10.13 6.48
C LYS A 137 -17.58 -8.95 5.51
N ASP A 138 -18.02 -7.78 5.97
CA ASP A 138 -17.89 -6.57 5.19
C ASP A 138 -16.41 -6.15 5.12
N PRO A 139 -15.79 -6.09 3.94
CA PRO A 139 -14.36 -5.83 3.82
C PRO A 139 -13.97 -4.44 4.33
N ALA A 140 -14.82 -3.42 4.11
CA ALA A 140 -14.53 -2.06 4.56
C ALA A 140 -14.51 -1.98 6.10
N ALA A 141 -15.52 -2.57 6.75
CA ALA A 141 -15.63 -2.63 8.20
C ALA A 141 -14.52 -3.49 8.82
N ASN A 142 -14.12 -4.59 8.17
CA ASN A 142 -13.02 -5.46 8.59
C ASN A 142 -11.67 -4.71 8.57
N LEU A 143 -11.36 -4.03 7.44
CA LEU A 143 -10.13 -3.23 7.30
C LEU A 143 -10.12 -2.04 8.25
N SER A 144 -11.26 -1.34 8.39
CA SER A 144 -11.44 -0.26 9.36
C SER A 144 -11.17 -0.71 10.80
N CYS A 145 -11.64 -1.91 11.17
CA CYS A 145 -11.38 -2.49 12.48
C CYS A 145 -9.90 -2.88 12.66
N ALA A 146 -9.26 -3.47 11.65
CA ALA A 146 -7.83 -3.77 11.67
C ALA A 146 -7.00 -2.50 11.92
N VAL A 147 -7.29 -1.41 11.21
CA VAL A 147 -6.63 -0.11 11.41
C VAL A 147 -6.81 0.39 12.84
N ARG A 148 -8.02 0.28 13.41
CA ARG A 148 -8.28 0.68 14.80
C ARG A 148 -7.45 -0.12 15.80
N ILE A 149 -7.35 -1.44 15.60
CA ILE A 149 -6.52 -2.30 16.47
C ILE A 149 -5.04 -1.90 16.34
N TRP A 150 -4.52 -1.77 15.11
CA TRP A 150 -3.10 -1.44 14.87
C TRP A 150 -2.73 -0.05 15.41
N SER A 151 -3.67 0.90 15.36
CA SER A 151 -3.50 2.24 15.93
C SER A 151 -3.38 2.25 17.45
N VAL A 152 -3.72 1.14 18.11
CA VAL A 152 -3.46 0.93 19.53
C VAL A 152 -2.18 0.11 19.71
N THR A 153 -2.06 -1.04 19.04
CA THR A 153 -1.00 -2.01 19.35
C THR A 153 0.38 -1.57 18.87
N VAL A 154 0.49 -0.98 17.68
CA VAL A 154 1.78 -0.54 17.14
C VAL A 154 2.37 0.60 17.96
N PRO A 155 1.64 1.70 18.27
CA PRO A 155 2.18 2.74 19.14
C PRO A 155 2.47 2.27 20.57
N ARG A 156 1.62 1.40 21.14
CA ARG A 156 1.82 0.80 22.48
C ARG A 156 3.14 0.04 22.55
N ASP A 157 3.43 -0.75 21.52
CA ASP A 157 4.56 -1.67 21.53
C ASP A 157 5.84 -1.05 20.94
N GLY A 158 5.69 0.01 20.12
CA GLY A 158 6.78 0.73 19.45
C GLY A 158 7.39 -0.03 18.28
N VAL A 159 6.73 -1.09 17.79
CA VAL A 159 7.22 -1.98 16.74
C VAL A 159 6.07 -2.42 15.84
N VAL A 160 6.37 -2.74 14.58
CA VAL A 160 5.43 -3.38 13.66
C VAL A 160 5.22 -4.84 14.06
N ALA A 161 6.31 -5.56 14.39
CA ALA A 161 6.22 -7.00 14.67
C ALA A 161 7.09 -7.53 15.82
N LEU A 162 8.27 -6.96 16.05
CA LEU A 162 9.25 -7.57 16.97
C LEU A 162 9.88 -6.54 17.89
N LYS A 163 9.74 -6.75 19.21
CA LYS A 163 10.43 -5.99 20.26
C LYS A 163 11.56 -6.84 20.83
N GLY A 164 12.76 -6.68 20.27
CA GLY A 164 13.82 -7.69 20.39
C GLY A 164 13.34 -8.99 19.74
N ASP A 165 13.40 -10.10 20.46
CA ASP A 165 12.93 -11.42 19.97
C ASP A 165 11.45 -11.70 20.28
N LYS A 166 10.76 -10.77 20.97
CA LYS A 166 9.36 -10.95 21.37
C LYS A 166 8.41 -10.46 20.29
N LEU A 167 7.39 -11.26 19.99
CA LEU A 167 6.26 -10.85 19.16
C LEU A 167 5.52 -9.69 19.82
N ALA A 168 5.32 -8.60 19.08
CA ALA A 168 4.67 -7.39 19.54
C ALA A 168 4.09 -6.62 18.34
N GLY A 169 3.40 -5.50 18.59
CA GLY A 169 2.72 -4.74 17.56
C GLY A 169 1.63 -5.58 16.90
N ILE A 170 1.69 -5.70 15.57
CA ILE A 170 0.76 -6.53 14.79
C ILE A 170 1.02 -8.02 15.08
N ALA A 171 2.25 -8.44 15.35
CA ALA A 171 2.57 -9.85 15.53
C ALA A 171 2.07 -10.45 16.84
N ALA A 172 1.62 -9.61 17.78
CA ALA A 172 0.97 -10.07 19.00
C ALA A 172 -0.36 -10.80 18.68
N ASP A 173 -1.14 -10.24 17.73
CA ASP A 173 -2.52 -10.65 17.49
C ASP A 173 -2.69 -11.46 16.18
N TRP A 174 -1.88 -11.23 15.15
CA TRP A 174 -2.05 -11.88 13.84
C TRP A 174 -1.16 -13.11 13.63
N GLY A 175 -1.79 -14.26 13.34
CA GLY A 175 -1.12 -15.57 13.24
C GLY A 175 0.01 -15.65 12.20
N PRO A 176 -0.17 -15.18 10.95
CA PRO A 176 0.86 -15.16 9.91
C PRO A 176 2.12 -14.40 10.34
N MET A 177 1.96 -13.37 11.16
CA MET A 177 3.07 -12.56 11.66
C MET A 177 3.94 -13.30 12.68
N ARG A 178 3.55 -14.49 13.16
CA ARG A 178 4.38 -15.34 14.04
C ARG A 178 5.49 -16.04 13.27
N TYR A 179 5.28 -16.29 11.97
CA TYR A 179 6.24 -16.99 11.12
C TYR A 179 7.24 -16.01 10.51
N SER A 180 8.53 -16.22 10.77
CA SER A 180 9.62 -15.35 10.28
C SER A 180 9.63 -15.22 8.76
N GLU A 181 9.41 -16.34 8.05
CA GLU A 181 9.36 -16.36 6.59
C GLU A 181 8.21 -15.48 6.05
N LYS A 182 7.02 -15.57 6.63
CA LYS A 182 5.87 -14.75 6.19
C LYS A 182 6.10 -13.28 6.49
N ARG A 183 6.65 -12.93 7.66
CA ARG A 183 7.08 -11.56 7.97
C ARG A 183 8.07 -11.04 6.93
N ALA A 184 9.10 -11.83 6.61
CA ALA A 184 10.10 -11.46 5.62
C ALA A 184 9.49 -11.22 4.23
N ARG A 185 8.54 -12.05 3.79
CA ARG A 185 7.82 -11.88 2.52
C ARG A 185 6.93 -10.63 2.51
N MET A 186 6.21 -10.35 3.61
CA MET A 186 5.41 -9.13 3.74
C MET A 186 6.28 -7.87 3.74
N ALA A 187 7.39 -7.90 4.50
CA ALA A 187 8.34 -6.80 4.53
C ALA A 187 9.01 -6.59 3.16
N ALA A 188 9.43 -7.65 2.47
CA ALA A 188 9.98 -7.56 1.12
C ALA A 188 8.99 -6.87 0.17
N PHE A 189 7.72 -7.30 0.19
CA PHE A 189 6.69 -6.66 -0.62
C PHE A 189 6.55 -5.16 -0.32
N THR A 190 6.43 -4.74 0.95
CA THR A 190 6.25 -3.32 1.27
C THR A 190 7.48 -2.48 0.92
N ARG A 191 8.69 -3.04 1.10
CA ARG A 191 9.96 -2.36 0.78
C ARG A 191 10.10 -2.05 -0.71
N GLU A 192 9.60 -2.92 -1.58
CA GLU A 192 9.67 -2.77 -3.04
C GLU A 192 8.78 -1.65 -3.57
N GLN A 193 7.84 -1.15 -2.75
CA GLN A 193 6.89 -0.16 -3.21
C GLN A 193 7.48 1.26 -3.28
N SER A 194 6.94 2.04 -4.22
CA SER A 194 7.38 3.41 -4.47
C SER A 194 7.25 4.34 -3.26
N TYR A 195 6.28 4.10 -2.38
CA TYR A 195 6.08 4.85 -1.14
C TYR A 195 7.11 4.52 -0.04
N CYS A 196 7.88 3.43 -0.17
CA CYS A 196 8.96 3.06 0.74
C CYS A 196 10.35 3.36 0.19
N SER A 197 10.41 3.87 -1.05
CA SER A 197 11.65 4.36 -1.62
C SER A 197 12.13 5.56 -0.82
N LEU A 198 13.43 5.58 -0.46
CA LEU A 198 14.10 6.79 0.01
C LEU A 198 14.14 7.79 -1.15
N SER A 199 13.04 8.49 -1.42
CA SER A 199 13.06 9.59 -2.36
C SER A 199 13.88 10.70 -1.69
N ARG A 200 15.19 10.74 -1.98
CA ARG A 200 15.88 12.03 -2.00
C ARG A 200 15.07 12.84 -2.99
N SER A 201 14.27 13.78 -2.50
CA SER A 201 13.75 14.84 -3.33
C SER A 201 14.98 15.50 -3.94
N ALA A 202 15.32 15.12 -5.17
CA ALA A 202 16.39 15.76 -5.91
C ALA A 202 15.83 17.12 -6.28
N ARG A 203 15.87 18.07 -5.34
CA ARG A 203 15.64 19.47 -5.66
C ARG A 203 16.58 19.78 -6.82
N PRO A 204 16.07 20.10 -8.02
CA PRO A 204 16.94 20.40 -9.14
C PRO A 204 17.81 21.57 -8.74
N LYS A 205 19.14 21.37 -8.65
CA LYS A 205 20.06 22.51 -8.55
C LYS A 205 19.99 23.23 -9.88
N VAL A 206 19.48 24.46 -9.89
CA VAL A 206 19.52 25.32 -11.06
C VAL A 206 20.99 25.43 -11.47
N ARG A 207 21.33 24.97 -12.67
CA ARG A 207 22.66 25.12 -13.23
C ARG A 207 22.87 26.61 -13.49
N ALA A 208 23.93 27.20 -12.94
CA ALA A 208 24.29 28.58 -13.24
C ALA A 208 24.47 28.72 -14.76
N SER A 209 23.74 29.64 -15.37
CA SER A 209 23.92 30.05 -16.76
C SER A 209 25.34 30.59 -16.93
N ARG A 210 26.07 30.04 -17.89
CA ARG A 210 27.33 30.61 -18.40
C ARG A 210 27.00 31.66 -19.45
#